data_AF-A0A2N6A3G6-F1
#
_entry.id   AF-A0A2N6A3G6-F1
#
_cell.length_a   1.000
_cell.length_b   1.000
_cell.length_c   1.000
_cell.angle_alpha   90.00
_cell.angle_beta   90.00
_cell.angle_gamma   90.00
#
_symmetry.space_group_name_H-M   'P 1'
#
loop_
_entity.id
_entity.type
_entity.pdbx_description
1 polymer ?
#
loop_
_entity_poly.entity_id
_entity_poly.type
_entity_poly.pdbx_seq_one_letter_code
_entity_poly.pdbx_strand_id
1 'polypeptide(L)'
;MKKRFFSLFAILPVAMLIFAGCSSDAITDSLFIQYGDIKVSTEKTGNTMNVSGTITVRLINRTEKQMNVGFLEGEVLSAASSEALLRFRPIIPDSYGSISTVRLLPKETREVPVVMPIGLPAFDANKHPQVIVGLSFQTTDGYRTDVKSQPVTVTVK
;
A
#
# COMPACT_ATOMS: atom_id res chain seq x y z
N MET A 1 -54.23 -8.48 26.58
CA MET A 1 -54.35 -7.70 25.33
C MET A 1 -53.35 -6.55 25.35
N LYS A 2 -52.55 -6.41 24.26
CA LYS A 2 -52.00 -5.18 23.64
C LYS A 2 -51.07 -4.28 24.51
N LYS A 3 -49.75 -4.25 24.20
CA LYS A 3 -49.01 -3.30 23.31
C LYS A 3 -48.88 -1.90 23.96
N ARG A 4 -47.79 -1.11 23.91
CA ARG A 4 -46.45 -1.09 23.27
C ARG A 4 -45.77 0.24 23.70
N PHE A 5 -44.49 0.39 23.32
CA PHE A 5 -43.66 1.60 23.10
C PHE A 5 -42.75 2.01 24.27
N PHE A 6 -41.42 1.86 24.22
CA PHE A 6 -40.30 2.27 23.32
C PHE A 6 -39.58 3.55 23.79
N SER A 7 -38.25 3.41 23.85
CA SER A 7 -37.18 4.39 23.62
C SER A 7 -37.05 5.64 24.49
N LEU A 8 -35.93 5.73 25.19
CA LEU A 8 -34.97 6.85 25.18
C LEU A 8 -33.66 6.27 25.75
N PHE A 9 -32.68 5.82 24.95
CA PHE A 9 -31.58 6.63 24.41
C PHE A 9 -31.10 7.76 25.33
N ALA A 10 -29.96 7.55 25.99
CA ALA A 10 -28.91 8.52 26.30
C ALA A 10 -27.79 7.76 27.06
N ILE A 11 -26.81 7.15 26.37
CA ILE A 11 -25.57 7.78 25.89
C ILE A 11 -24.71 8.26 27.06
N LEU A 12 -23.75 7.42 27.46
CA LEU A 12 -22.48 7.81 28.10
C LEU A 12 -21.46 6.67 27.84
N PRO A 13 -20.15 6.94 27.85
CA PRO A 13 -19.30 6.80 26.68
C PRO A 13 -18.20 5.80 26.99
N VAL A 14 -18.33 4.56 26.51
CA VAL A 14 -17.34 3.53 26.81
C VAL A 14 -16.86 2.94 25.50
N ALA A 15 -15.55 3.09 25.30
CA ALA A 15 -14.75 2.69 24.14
C ALA A 15 -15.04 3.54 22.88
N MET A 16 -14.39 4.68 22.63
CA MET A 16 -12.94 4.87 22.62
C MET A 16 -12.16 3.55 22.36
N LEU A 17 -12.66 2.75 21.42
CA LEU A 17 -11.82 1.89 20.62
C LEU A 17 -10.94 2.83 19.81
N ILE A 18 -9.74 2.99 20.33
CA ILE A 18 -8.56 3.49 19.66
C ILE A 18 -8.59 2.91 18.24
N PHE A 19 -9.05 3.71 17.28
CA PHE A 19 -8.58 3.64 15.91
C PHE A 19 -7.09 3.92 16.01
N ALA A 20 -6.32 2.87 16.32
CA ALA A 20 -4.92 2.84 16.02
C ALA A 20 -4.88 2.99 14.50
N GLY A 21 -4.62 4.20 14.05
CA GLY A 21 -4.41 4.49 12.64
C GLY A 21 -3.22 3.67 12.19
N CYS A 22 -3.51 2.52 11.59
CA CYS A 22 -2.54 1.77 10.81
C CYS A 22 -2.10 2.70 9.68
N SER A 23 -0.89 3.23 9.82
CA SER A 23 -0.40 4.37 9.07
C SER A 23 -0.28 4.06 7.58
N SER A 24 -1.06 4.78 6.77
CA SER A 24 -0.90 4.94 5.31
C SER A 24 0.45 5.58 4.94
N ASP A 25 1.08 6.28 5.89
CA ASP A 25 2.19 7.18 5.63
C ASP A 25 3.39 6.81 6.53
N ALA A 26 4.59 6.77 5.97
CA ALA A 26 5.83 6.77 6.76
C ALA A 26 6.43 8.18 6.75
N ILE A 27 6.68 8.71 7.94
CA ILE A 27 7.29 10.02 8.11
C ILE A 27 8.61 9.84 8.85
N THR A 28 9.68 10.31 8.24
CA THR A 28 11.00 10.37 8.86
C THR A 28 11.52 11.80 8.76
N ASP A 29 12.65 12.07 9.39
CA ASP A 29 13.31 13.39 9.29
C ASP A 29 13.72 13.70 7.85
N SER A 30 14.05 12.67 7.06
CA SER A 30 14.63 12.80 5.72
C SER A 30 13.63 12.58 4.58
N LEU A 31 12.65 11.71 4.78
CA LEU A 31 11.71 11.24 3.75
C LEU A 31 10.30 11.10 4.32
N PHE A 32 9.32 11.63 3.59
CA PHE A 32 7.91 11.35 3.80
C PHE A 32 7.39 10.50 2.63
N ILE A 33 6.66 9.44 2.95
CA ILE A 33 6.10 8.47 2.01
C ILE A 33 4.61 8.38 2.28
N GLN A 34 3.80 8.51 1.24
CA GLN A 34 2.35 8.39 1.30
C GLN A 34 1.84 7.62 0.10
N TYR A 35 0.92 6.67 0.33
CA TYR A 35 0.20 6.05 -0.77
C TYR A 35 -0.78 7.04 -1.41
N GLY A 36 -0.75 7.10 -2.73
CA GLY A 36 -1.80 7.69 -3.55
C GLY A 36 -2.79 6.62 -4.00
N ASP A 37 -3.19 6.66 -5.27
CA ASP A 37 -4.10 5.67 -5.83
C ASP A 37 -3.47 4.26 -5.87
N ILE A 38 -4.23 3.27 -5.41
CA ILE A 38 -3.87 1.86 -5.51
C ILE A 38 -4.99 1.12 -6.22
N LYS A 39 -4.64 0.42 -7.31
CA LYS A 39 -5.56 -0.46 -8.03
C LYS A 39 -4.93 -1.84 -8.12
N VAL A 40 -5.63 -2.83 -7.59
CA VAL A 40 -5.26 -4.24 -7.72
C VAL A 40 -6.36 -4.94 -8.49
N SER A 41 -5.98 -5.66 -9.54
CA SER A 41 -6.91 -6.42 -10.35
C SER A 41 -6.40 -7.83 -10.63
N THR A 42 -7.33 -8.73 -10.87
CA THR A 42 -7.04 -10.08 -11.32
C THR A 42 -7.66 -10.32 -12.67
N GLU A 43 -6.94 -10.98 -13.56
CA GLU A 43 -7.41 -11.38 -14.89
C GLU A 43 -7.13 -12.86 -15.10
N LYS A 44 -8.09 -13.58 -15.69
CA LYS A 44 -7.92 -14.98 -16.04
C LYS A 44 -7.28 -15.10 -17.43
N THR A 45 -6.03 -15.57 -17.49
CA THR A 45 -5.36 -15.87 -18.75
C THR A 45 -5.24 -17.39 -18.89
N GLY A 46 -6.11 -18.01 -19.70
CA GLY A 46 -6.18 -19.47 -19.82
C GLY A 46 -6.65 -20.13 -18.51
N ASN A 47 -5.82 -21.02 -17.94
CA ASN A 47 -6.10 -21.69 -16.66
C ASN A 47 -5.45 -21.00 -15.45
N THR A 48 -4.70 -19.91 -15.65
CA THR A 48 -4.01 -19.18 -14.58
C THR A 48 -4.72 -17.87 -14.26
N MET A 49 -4.90 -17.59 -12.98
CA MET A 49 -5.28 -16.26 -12.49
C MET A 49 -4.02 -15.42 -12.34
N ASN A 50 -3.96 -14.32 -13.09
CA ASN A 50 -2.89 -13.35 -13.03
C ASN A 50 -3.32 -12.17 -12.18
N VAL A 51 -2.46 -11.72 -11.27
CA VAL A 51 -2.66 -10.46 -10.55
C VAL A 51 -1.83 -9.37 -11.21
N SER A 52 -2.40 -8.18 -11.30
CA SER A 52 -1.72 -6.96 -11.73
C SER A 52 -2.17 -5.80 -10.87
N GLY A 53 -1.34 -4.76 -10.78
CA GLY A 53 -1.71 -3.58 -10.03
C GLY A 53 -0.85 -2.38 -10.34
N THR A 54 -1.47 -1.21 -10.19
CA THR A 54 -0.81 0.09 -10.28
C THR A 54 -0.93 0.75 -8.92
N ILE A 55 0.21 1.16 -8.39
CA ILE A 55 0.33 1.81 -7.08
C ILE A 55 1.00 3.15 -7.33
N THR A 56 0.42 4.25 -6.87
CA THR A 56 1.11 5.54 -6.86
C THR A 56 1.63 5.81 -5.46
N VAL A 57 2.89 6.19 -5.34
CA VAL A 57 3.50 6.59 -4.07
C VAL A 57 4.00 8.02 -4.18
N ARG A 58 3.55 8.88 -3.26
CA ARG A 58 4.08 10.22 -3.11
C ARG A 58 5.29 10.17 -2.19
N LEU A 59 6.43 10.60 -2.71
CA LEU A 59 7.67 10.74 -1.96
C LEU A 59 8.01 12.23 -1.81
N ILE A 60 8.39 12.64 -0.61
CA ILE A 60 8.84 14.00 -0.33
C ILE A 60 10.21 13.93 0.32
N ASN A 61 11.23 14.44 -0.38
CA ASN A 61 12.55 14.63 0.21
C ASN A 61 12.51 15.84 1.14
N ARG A 62 12.67 15.61 2.44
CA ARG A 62 12.63 16.68 3.45
C ARG A 62 14.01 17.32 3.70
N THR A 63 15.06 16.80 3.07
CA THR A 63 16.44 17.25 3.25
C THR A 63 16.85 18.35 2.25
N GLU A 64 17.98 19.01 2.52
CA GLU A 64 18.64 19.97 1.62
C GLU A 64 19.57 19.30 0.59
N LYS A 65 19.61 17.95 0.56
CA LYS A 65 20.51 17.19 -0.32
C LYS A 65 19.72 16.31 -1.26
N GLN A 66 20.31 15.98 -2.40
CA GLN A 66 19.74 14.94 -3.27
C GLN A 66 19.71 13.59 -2.54
N MET A 67 18.69 12.80 -2.81
CA MET A 67 18.50 11.47 -2.22
C MET A 67 18.11 10.49 -3.32
N ASN A 68 18.72 9.30 -3.34
CA ASN A 68 18.14 8.19 -4.10
C ASN A 68 17.36 7.30 -3.15
N VAL A 69 16.15 6.94 -3.57
CA VAL A 69 15.24 6.04 -2.86
C VAL A 69 15.12 4.77 -3.71
N GLY A 70 15.57 3.65 -3.16
CA GLY A 70 15.40 2.32 -3.72
C GLY A 70 14.15 1.65 -3.16
N PHE A 71 13.36 1.07 -4.05
CA PHE A 71 12.24 0.20 -3.75
C PHE A 71 12.78 -1.23 -3.70
N LEU A 72 12.81 -1.82 -2.51
CA LEU A 72 13.46 -3.11 -2.27
C LEU A 72 12.54 -4.29 -2.60
N GLU A 73 11.35 -4.29 -1.99
CA GLU A 73 10.36 -5.36 -2.08
C GLU A 73 8.96 -4.73 -2.00
N GLY A 74 8.02 -5.36 -2.68
CA GLY A 74 6.60 -5.12 -2.49
C GLY A 74 5.92 -6.41 -2.04
N GLU A 75 4.91 -6.28 -1.20
CA GLU A 75 4.11 -7.42 -0.72
C GLU A 75 2.63 -7.13 -0.86
N VAL A 76 1.85 -8.19 -1.07
CA VAL A 76 0.39 -8.17 -0.99
C VAL A 76 0.00 -9.07 0.16
N LEU A 77 -0.70 -8.50 1.13
CA LEU A 77 -1.17 -9.19 2.33
C LEU A 77 -2.69 -9.36 2.27
N SER A 78 -3.20 -10.45 2.84
CA SER A 78 -4.64 -10.58 3.10
C SER A 78 -5.07 -9.53 4.11
N ALA A 79 -6.08 -8.70 3.78
CA ALA A 79 -6.59 -7.72 4.74
C ALA A 79 -7.23 -8.37 5.97
N ALA A 80 -7.71 -9.61 5.84
CA ALA A 80 -8.38 -10.35 6.91
C ALA A 80 -7.41 -11.05 7.87
N SER A 81 -6.30 -11.61 7.36
CA SER A 81 -5.37 -12.43 8.14
C SER A 81 -3.97 -11.84 8.29
N SER A 82 -3.65 -10.76 7.57
CA SER A 82 -2.28 -10.22 7.42
C SER A 82 -1.25 -11.22 6.88
N GLU A 83 -1.70 -12.34 6.32
CA GLU A 83 -0.84 -13.34 5.68
C GLU A 83 -0.28 -12.79 4.36
N ALA A 84 1.00 -13.05 4.12
CA ALA A 84 1.64 -12.67 2.85
C ALA A 84 1.15 -13.58 1.73
N LEU A 85 0.36 -13.00 0.83
CA LEU A 85 -0.19 -13.69 -0.34
C LEU A 85 0.81 -13.69 -1.48
N LEU A 86 1.49 -12.56 -1.69
CA LEU A 86 2.45 -12.38 -2.77
C LEU A 86 3.61 -11.48 -2.31
N ARG A 87 4.79 -11.72 -2.86
CA ARG A 87 5.93 -10.82 -2.82
C ARG A 87 6.40 -10.56 -4.24
N PHE A 88 6.80 -9.33 -4.52
CA PHE A 88 7.20 -8.92 -5.85
C PHE A 88 8.32 -7.88 -5.77
N ARG A 89 9.07 -7.77 -6.86
CA ARG A 89 10.03 -6.68 -7.03
C ARG A 89 9.31 -5.48 -7.64
N PRO A 90 9.30 -4.31 -6.97
CA PRO A 90 8.66 -3.13 -7.51
C PRO A 90 9.32 -2.67 -8.82
N ILE A 91 8.53 -2.39 -9.85
CA ILE A 91 9.01 -1.82 -11.11
C ILE A 91 8.64 -0.34 -11.14
N ILE A 92 9.64 0.52 -11.33
CA ILE A 92 9.45 1.96 -11.48
C ILE A 92 9.65 2.31 -12.96
N PRO A 93 8.61 2.72 -13.71
CA PRO A 93 8.74 3.04 -15.12
C PRO A 93 9.82 4.11 -15.40
N ASP A 94 9.85 5.16 -14.56
CA ASP A 94 10.77 6.29 -14.69
C ASP A 94 12.07 6.11 -13.89
N SER A 95 12.51 4.86 -13.75
CA SER A 95 13.63 4.55 -12.88
C SER A 95 14.94 5.23 -13.29
N TYR A 96 15.73 5.65 -12.30
CA TYR A 96 17.04 6.26 -12.52
C TYR A 96 18.15 5.21 -12.38
N GLY A 97 18.70 4.74 -13.50
CA GLY A 97 19.89 3.86 -13.54
C GLY A 97 19.68 2.40 -13.06
N SER A 98 18.70 2.13 -12.20
CA SER A 98 18.29 0.79 -11.75
C SER A 98 16.76 0.73 -11.68
N ILE A 99 16.17 -0.39 -12.11
CA ILE A 99 14.72 -0.62 -12.38
C ILE A 99 13.80 -0.27 -11.19
N SER A 100 14.35 -0.14 -9.99
CA SER A 100 13.59 0.10 -8.76
C SER A 100 14.10 1.31 -7.96
N THR A 101 14.79 2.28 -8.58
CA THR A 101 15.31 3.47 -7.86
C THR A 101 14.81 4.78 -8.45
N VAL A 102 14.51 5.73 -7.57
CA VAL A 102 14.13 7.11 -7.91
C VAL A 102 15.09 8.09 -7.26
N ARG A 103 15.53 9.10 -8.02
CA ARG A 103 16.28 10.24 -7.49
C ARG A 103 15.33 11.39 -7.17
N LEU A 104 15.39 11.89 -5.94
CA LEU A 104 14.68 13.09 -5.49
C LEU A 104 15.68 14.23 -5.27
N LEU A 105 15.38 15.39 -5.82
CA LEU A 105 16.09 16.64 -5.58
C LEU A 105 15.78 17.17 -4.15
N PRO A 106 16.60 18.09 -3.62
CA PRO A 106 16.30 18.75 -2.34
C PRO A 106 14.89 19.31 -2.32
N LYS A 107 14.13 19.05 -1.24
CA LYS A 107 12.75 19.53 -1.05
C LYS A 107 11.74 19.10 -2.11
N GLU A 108 12.11 18.17 -2.99
CA GLU A 108 11.23 17.73 -4.06
C GLU A 108 10.09 16.86 -3.52
N THR A 109 8.88 17.10 -4.03
CA THR A 109 7.76 16.18 -3.96
C THR A 109 7.59 15.52 -5.32
N ARG A 110 7.54 14.19 -5.36
CA ARG A 110 7.35 13.43 -6.59
C ARG A 110 6.33 12.32 -6.38
N GLU A 111 5.42 12.19 -7.33
CA GLU A 111 4.54 11.03 -7.44
C GLU A 111 5.23 9.97 -8.31
N VAL A 112 5.36 8.78 -7.75
CA VAL A 112 6.09 7.68 -8.37
C VAL A 112 5.09 6.57 -8.67
N PRO A 113 4.87 6.23 -9.96
CA PRO A 113 4.13 5.03 -10.30
C PRO A 113 4.99 3.80 -10.01
N VAL A 114 4.40 2.85 -9.30
CA VAL A 114 4.96 1.55 -8.97
C VAL A 114 4.06 0.49 -9.61
N VAL A 115 4.66 -0.32 -10.46
CA VAL A 115 3.94 -1.39 -11.15
C VAL A 115 4.18 -2.70 -10.43
N MET A 116 3.09 -3.38 -10.09
CA MET A 116 3.14 -4.78 -9.68
C MET A 116 3.22 -5.65 -10.95
N PRO A 117 4.20 -6.56 -11.06
CA PRO A 117 4.37 -7.42 -12.23
C PRO A 117 3.13 -8.26 -12.53
N ILE A 118 2.84 -8.47 -13.82
CA ILE A 118 1.78 -9.36 -14.29
C ILE A 118 2.23 -10.81 -14.16
N GLY A 119 1.31 -11.71 -13.83
CA GLY A 119 1.55 -13.15 -13.96
C GLY A 119 2.05 -13.83 -12.70
N LEU A 120 1.81 -13.24 -11.52
CA LEU A 120 2.08 -13.89 -10.25
C LEU A 120 1.02 -14.98 -10.00
N PRO A 121 1.39 -16.28 -10.05
CA PRO A 121 0.43 -17.36 -9.83
C PRO A 121 0.05 -17.46 -8.34
N ALA A 122 -1.14 -18.02 -8.06
CA ALA A 122 -1.67 -18.40 -6.73
C ALA A 122 -2.57 -17.41 -5.96
N PHE A 123 -3.03 -16.32 -6.58
CA PHE A 123 -3.99 -15.42 -5.92
C PHE A 123 -5.45 -15.78 -6.21
N ASP A 124 -6.25 -15.93 -5.17
CA ASP A 124 -7.70 -16.16 -5.25
C ASP A 124 -8.47 -14.94 -4.76
N ALA A 125 -9.02 -14.16 -5.70
CA ALA A 125 -9.79 -12.96 -5.39
C ALA A 125 -11.08 -13.24 -4.60
N ASN A 126 -11.64 -14.46 -4.70
CA ASN A 126 -12.84 -14.81 -3.96
C ASN A 126 -12.53 -15.05 -2.48
N LYS A 127 -11.35 -15.58 -2.18
CA LYS A 127 -10.86 -15.75 -0.80
C LYS A 127 -10.30 -14.45 -0.23
N HIS A 128 -9.74 -13.59 -1.07
CA HIS A 128 -9.09 -12.34 -0.69
C HIS A 128 -9.68 -11.15 -1.46
N PRO A 129 -10.95 -10.76 -1.19
CA PRO A 129 -11.60 -9.64 -1.88
C PRO A 129 -11.00 -8.27 -1.51
N GLN A 130 -10.27 -8.20 -0.39
CA GLN A 130 -9.52 -7.04 0.04
C GLN A 130 -8.10 -7.43 0.43
N VAL A 131 -7.14 -6.59 0.05
CA VAL A 131 -5.72 -6.79 0.29
C VAL A 131 -5.05 -5.54 0.84
N ILE A 132 -3.95 -5.70 1.55
CA ILE A 132 -3.07 -4.60 1.95
C ILE A 132 -1.82 -4.68 1.07
N VAL A 133 -1.40 -3.55 0.53
CA VAL A 133 -0.16 -3.46 -0.24
C VAL A 133 0.93 -2.91 0.68
N GLY A 134 2.03 -3.65 0.80
CA GLY A 134 3.23 -3.21 1.50
C GLY A 134 4.34 -2.86 0.52
N LEU A 135 5.13 -1.85 0.82
CA LEU A 135 6.34 -1.49 0.07
C LEU A 135 7.49 -1.20 1.04
N SER A 136 8.66 -1.74 0.70
CA SER A 136 9.92 -1.56 1.43
C SER A 136 10.85 -0.62 0.68
N PHE A 137 11.45 0.32 1.41
CA PHE A 137 12.28 1.38 0.86
C PHE A 137 13.66 1.39 1.51
N GLN A 138 14.65 1.82 0.75
CA GLN A 138 15.98 2.14 1.25
C GLN A 138 16.50 3.44 0.63
N THR A 139 17.04 4.32 1.45
CA THR A 139 17.68 5.56 1.00
C THR A 139 19.20 5.40 0.91
N THR A 140 19.86 6.33 0.21
CA THR A 140 21.32 6.33 0.02
C THR A 140 22.16 6.44 1.29
N ASP A 141 21.61 7.05 2.34
CA ASP A 141 22.22 7.14 3.67
C ASP A 141 21.99 5.86 4.50
N GLY A 142 21.37 4.82 3.92
CA GLY A 142 21.22 3.50 4.51
C GLY A 142 19.95 3.31 5.33
N TYR A 143 19.11 4.35 5.45
CA TYR A 143 17.83 4.24 6.15
C TYR A 143 16.88 3.29 5.41
N ARG A 144 16.13 2.48 6.16
CA ARG A 144 15.16 1.51 5.66
C ARG A 144 13.83 1.70 6.35
N THR A 145 12.75 1.63 5.59
CA THR A 145 11.39 1.73 6.10
C THR A 145 10.43 0.93 5.25
N ASP A 146 9.34 0.49 5.87
CA ASP A 146 8.23 -0.16 5.21
C ASP A 146 6.97 0.69 5.39
N VAL A 147 6.13 0.78 4.37
CA VAL A 147 4.77 1.33 4.47
C VAL A 147 3.76 0.28 4.05
N LYS A 148 2.57 0.36 4.65
CA LYS A 148 1.44 -0.49 4.32
C LYS A 148 0.22 0.37 4.01
N SER A 149 -0.49 0.02 2.95
CA SER A 149 -1.71 0.74 2.57
C SER A 149 -2.85 0.44 3.54
N GLN A 150 -3.91 1.24 3.45
CA GLN A 150 -5.22 0.79 3.90
C GLN A 150 -5.71 -0.39 3.03
N PRO A 151 -6.68 -1.20 3.49
CA PRO A 151 -7.27 -2.26 2.69
C PRO A 151 -7.79 -1.74 1.34
N VAL A 152 -7.36 -2.39 0.26
CA VAL A 152 -7.72 -2.11 -1.13
C VAL A 152 -8.60 -3.24 -1.64
N THR A 153 -9.75 -2.89 -2.22
CA THR A 153 -10.64 -3.86 -2.87
C THR A 153 -10.00 -4.38 -4.15
N VAL A 154 -10.01 -5.70 -4.33
CA VAL A 154 -9.51 -6.34 -5.55
C VAL A 154 -10.61 -6.40 -6.60
N THR A 155 -10.32 -5.87 -7.78
CA THR A 155 -11.26 -5.88 -8.91
C THR A 155 -11.00 -7.10 -9.79
N VAL A 156 -11.99 -7.97 -9.94
CA VAL A 156 -11.95 -9.07 -10.90
C VAL A 156 -12.34 -8.54 -12.28
N LYS A 157 -11.48 -8.76 -13.28
CA LYS A 157 -11.74 -8.42 -14.69
C LYS A 157 -11.98 -9.68 -15.50
#